data_AF-A0A4R4LRK4-F1
#
_entry.id   AF-A0A4R4LRK4-F1
#
_cell.length_a   1.000
_cell.length_b   1.000
_cell.length_c   1.000
_cell.angle_alpha   90.00
_cell.angle_beta   90.00
_cell.angle_gamma   90.00
#
_symmetry.space_group_name_H-M   'P 1'
#
loop_
_entity.id
_entity.type
_entity.pdbx_description
1 polymer ?
#
loop_
_entity_poly.entity_id
_entity_poly.type
_entity_poly.pdbx_seq_one_letter_code
_entity_poly.pdbx_strand_id
1 'polypeptide(L)'
;MWNLAGTFGGSVKRRCTMPSQTLVVPVVNLLGSESDCSAFMAAASGRWTLDGVTQPVQRWKGSPITVEGVEGNPVTDTSGPTSGYACGLWGFLAQRRLAPGKHTISIRGSSGDFHTSVDYDLTVTTAKAPNSP
;
A
#
# COMPACT_ATOMS: atom_id res chain seq x y z
N MET A 1 1.86 1.40 -12.50
CA MET A 1 1.10 1.13 -11.26
C MET A 1 1.59 2.12 -10.23
N TRP A 2 0.68 2.69 -9.44
CA TRP A 2 0.98 3.68 -8.43
C TRP A 2 0.70 3.11 -7.05
N ASN A 3 1.72 3.05 -6.19
CA ASN A 3 1.61 2.58 -4.81
C ASN A 3 1.38 3.77 -3.88
N LEU A 4 0.26 3.77 -3.14
CA LEU A 4 0.04 4.76 -2.10
C LEU A 4 0.68 4.33 -0.79
N ALA A 5 1.43 5.23 -0.17
CA ALA A 5 2.09 4.96 1.10
C ALA A 5 1.09 4.63 2.23
N GLY A 6 1.41 3.61 3.00
CA GLY A 6 0.72 3.30 4.26
C GLY A 6 1.12 4.27 5.39
N THR A 7 1.10 3.78 6.62
CA THR A 7 1.68 4.44 7.80
C THR A 7 2.32 3.38 8.68
N PHE A 8 3.28 3.75 9.52
CA PHE A 8 3.93 2.86 10.49
C PHE A 8 3.08 2.59 11.75
N GLY A 9 1.79 2.91 11.68
CA GLY A 9 0.85 2.86 12.79
C GLY A 9 -0.03 4.11 12.83
N GLY A 10 -1.11 4.04 13.61
CA GLY A 10 -1.98 5.18 13.88
C GLY A 10 -2.78 5.65 12.66
N SER A 11 -3.13 6.93 12.66
CA SER A 11 -3.98 7.56 11.65
C SER A 11 -3.31 8.75 10.97
N VAL A 12 -3.44 8.86 9.66
CA VAL A 12 -2.92 10.00 8.89
C VAL A 12 -3.85 10.39 7.75
N LYS A 13 -3.88 11.68 7.42
CA LYS A 13 -4.55 12.22 6.24
C LYS A 13 -3.52 12.75 5.26
N ARG A 14 -3.70 12.49 3.98
CA ARG A 14 -2.77 12.89 2.93
C ARG A 14 -3.50 13.53 1.76
N ARG A 15 -2.81 14.48 1.12
CA ARG A 15 -3.24 15.08 -0.13
C ARG A 15 -2.15 14.89 -1.16
N CYS A 16 -2.48 14.28 -2.30
CA CYS A 16 -1.49 13.93 -3.31
C CYS A 16 -2.02 14.17 -4.72
N THR A 17 -1.10 14.48 -5.63
CA THR A 17 -1.36 14.51 -7.07
C THR A 17 -0.64 13.33 -7.70
N MET A 18 -1.34 12.55 -8.55
CA MET A 18 -0.74 11.43 -9.29
C MET A 18 -1.26 11.38 -10.73
N PRO A 19 -0.51 10.81 -11.69
CA PRO A 19 -1.03 10.54 -13.03
C PRO A 19 -2.02 9.37 -13.02
N SER A 20 -2.95 9.34 -13.97
CA SER A 20 -3.88 8.21 -14.18
C SER A 20 -3.12 6.88 -14.37
N GLN A 21 -3.19 6.02 -13.36
CA GLN A 21 -2.54 4.71 -13.30
C GLN A 21 -3.38 3.69 -12.52
N THR A 22 -3.07 2.41 -12.69
CA THR A 22 -3.54 1.34 -11.79
C THR A 22 -3.03 1.60 -10.38
N LEU A 23 -3.93 1.56 -9.40
CA LEU A 23 -3.61 1.80 -8.00
C LEU A 23 -3.33 0.51 -7.25
N VAL A 24 -2.32 0.54 -6.37
CA VAL A 24 -2.12 -0.45 -5.31
C VAL A 24 -2.03 0.26 -3.96
N VAL A 25 -2.66 -0.31 -2.94
CA VAL A 25 -2.64 0.22 -1.57
C VAL A 25 -2.28 -0.88 -0.57
N PRO A 26 -1.35 -0.63 0.37
CA PRO A 26 -1.11 -1.52 1.50
C PRO A 26 -2.23 -1.31 2.52
N VAL A 27 -3.12 -2.30 2.67
CA VAL A 27 -4.16 -2.24 3.71
C VAL A 27 -3.50 -2.44 5.08
N VAL A 28 -2.72 -3.50 5.20
CA VAL A 28 -1.77 -3.74 6.30
C VAL A 28 -0.74 -4.76 5.81
N ASN A 29 0.54 -4.55 6.05
CA ASN A 29 1.60 -5.41 5.53
C ASN A 29 2.81 -5.45 6.47
N LEU A 30 3.66 -6.44 6.27
CA LEU A 30 4.88 -6.64 7.05
C LEU A 30 6.01 -7.12 6.13
N LEU A 31 7.22 -6.65 6.41
CA LEU A 31 8.48 -7.27 6.01
C LEU A 31 9.11 -7.87 7.26
N GLY A 32 9.46 -9.16 7.23
CA GLY A 32 10.01 -9.86 8.38
C GLY A 32 10.46 -11.28 8.04
N SER A 33 10.48 -12.18 9.01
CA SER A 33 10.68 -13.61 8.78
C SER A 33 9.40 -14.31 8.28
N GLU A 34 9.53 -15.56 7.82
CA GLU A 34 8.36 -16.38 7.45
C GLU A 34 7.39 -16.57 8.64
N SER A 35 7.92 -16.80 9.84
CA SER A 35 7.14 -16.93 11.06
C SER A 35 6.44 -15.63 11.44
N ASP A 36 7.11 -14.49 11.30
CA ASP A 36 6.50 -13.18 11.57
C ASP A 36 5.32 -12.96 10.62
N CYS A 37 5.48 -13.29 9.34
CA CYS A 37 4.42 -13.20 8.37
C CYS A 37 3.25 -14.15 8.66
N SER A 38 3.53 -15.37 9.12
CA SER A 38 2.48 -16.31 9.52
C SER A 38 1.66 -15.76 10.70
N ALA A 39 2.34 -15.29 11.76
CA ALA A 39 1.72 -14.74 12.96
C ALA A 39 0.93 -13.45 12.65
N PHE A 40 1.53 -12.52 11.91
CA PHE A 40 0.90 -11.27 11.49
C PHE A 40 -0.36 -11.54 10.66
N MET A 41 -0.24 -12.40 9.64
CA MET A 41 -1.38 -12.67 8.79
C MET A 41 -2.50 -13.37 9.55
N ALA A 42 -2.21 -14.22 10.54
CA ALA A 42 -3.25 -14.90 11.34
C ALA A 42 -4.26 -13.94 11.99
N ALA A 43 -3.81 -12.74 12.43
CA ALA A 43 -4.66 -11.71 13.00
C ALA A 43 -5.03 -10.58 12.02
N ALA A 44 -4.47 -10.58 10.80
CA ALA A 44 -4.62 -9.47 9.87
C ALA A 44 -6.06 -9.31 9.35
N SER A 45 -6.60 -8.11 9.50
CA SER A 45 -7.90 -7.71 8.99
C SER A 45 -7.82 -6.31 8.36
N GLY A 46 -8.76 -5.98 7.47
CA GLY A 46 -8.78 -4.65 6.90
C GLY A 46 -9.73 -4.48 5.72
N ARG A 47 -9.89 -3.22 5.33
CA ARG A 47 -10.71 -2.80 4.21
C ARG A 47 -10.13 -1.56 3.56
N TRP A 48 -10.52 -1.31 2.31
CA TRP A 48 -10.29 -0.03 1.67
C TRP A 48 -11.48 0.36 0.81
N THR A 49 -11.65 1.67 0.63
CA THR A 49 -12.71 2.23 -0.20
C THR A 49 -12.13 3.21 -1.21
N LEU A 50 -12.71 3.23 -2.40
CA LEU A 50 -12.50 4.27 -3.41
C LEU A 50 -13.83 5.01 -3.58
N ASP A 51 -13.81 6.32 -3.38
CA ASP A 51 -14.98 7.19 -3.46
C ASP A 51 -16.16 6.67 -2.62
N GLY A 52 -15.85 6.20 -1.41
CA GLY A 52 -16.80 5.61 -0.48
C GLY A 52 -17.20 4.15 -0.78
N VAL A 53 -16.85 3.61 -1.96
CA VAL A 53 -17.20 2.25 -2.36
C VAL A 53 -16.12 1.26 -1.91
N THR A 54 -16.51 0.28 -1.08
CA THR A 54 -15.62 -0.81 -0.66
C THR A 54 -15.10 -1.59 -1.86
N GLN A 55 -13.79 -1.79 -1.86
CA GLN A 55 -13.09 -2.54 -2.90
C GLN A 55 -12.58 -3.88 -2.35
N PRO A 56 -12.37 -4.90 -3.20
CA PRO A 56 -11.81 -6.18 -2.78
C PRO A 56 -10.42 -6.04 -2.16
N VAL A 57 -10.17 -6.85 -1.13
CA VAL A 57 -8.86 -6.98 -0.49
C VAL A 57 -8.25 -8.32 -0.89
N GLN A 58 -7.03 -8.29 -1.40
CA GLN A 58 -6.23 -9.47 -1.65
C GLN A 58 -5.38 -9.80 -0.44
N ARG A 59 -5.29 -11.10 -0.12
CA ARG A 59 -4.52 -11.60 1.01
C ARG A 59 -3.31 -12.36 0.50
N TRP A 60 -2.12 -11.85 0.78
CA TRP A 60 -0.86 -12.47 0.37
C TRP A 60 -0.14 -13.00 1.61
N LYS A 61 0.16 -14.30 1.60
CA LYS A 61 0.97 -14.94 2.64
C LYS A 61 2.43 -14.47 2.54
N GLY A 62 3.27 -14.91 3.47
CA GLY A 62 4.71 -14.68 3.40
C GLY A 62 5.28 -15.26 2.11
N SER A 63 5.88 -14.40 1.29
CA SER A 63 6.67 -14.78 0.12
C SER A 63 8.09 -14.29 0.30
N PRO A 64 9.12 -15.09 -0.05
CA PRO A 64 10.50 -14.65 0.02
C PRO A 64 10.74 -13.54 -1.00
N ILE A 65 11.36 -12.45 -0.56
CA ILE A 65 11.73 -11.31 -1.39
C ILE A 65 13.11 -10.76 -1.01
N THR A 66 13.70 -10.01 -1.93
CA THR A 66 14.84 -9.14 -1.65
C THR A 66 14.40 -7.70 -1.94
N VAL A 67 14.58 -6.81 -0.95
CA VAL A 67 14.32 -5.38 -1.09
C VAL A 67 15.63 -4.62 -1.16
N GLU A 68 15.70 -3.62 -2.04
CA GLU A 68 16.84 -2.72 -2.11
C GLU A 68 16.56 -1.50 -1.23
N GLY A 69 17.23 -1.42 -0.09
CA GLY A 69 17.12 -0.29 0.83
C GLY A 69 17.99 0.88 0.40
N VAL A 70 17.48 2.10 0.56
CA VAL A 70 18.30 3.31 0.51
C VAL A 70 18.78 3.68 1.92
N GLU A 71 19.80 4.54 2.01
CA GLU A 71 20.27 5.05 3.29
C GLU A 71 19.12 5.69 4.10
N GLY A 72 19.04 5.36 5.39
CA GLY A 72 17.97 5.84 6.27
C GLY A 72 16.59 5.23 6.01
N ASN A 73 16.50 4.08 5.31
CA ASN A 73 15.24 3.39 5.10
C ASN A 73 14.65 2.91 6.43
N PRO A 74 13.49 3.43 6.86
CA PRO A 74 12.86 3.09 8.15
C PRO A 74 12.29 1.65 8.23
N VAL A 75 12.39 0.87 7.15
CA VAL A 75 11.91 -0.52 7.11
C VAL A 75 13.06 -1.51 7.26
N THR A 76 14.22 -1.24 6.65
CA THR A 76 15.38 -2.16 6.65
C THR A 76 16.50 -1.69 7.57
N ASP A 77 16.47 -0.44 8.01
CA ASP A 77 17.52 0.27 8.78
C ASP A 77 18.93 0.21 8.16
N THR A 78 19.03 -0.28 6.93
CA THR A 78 20.28 -0.49 6.18
C THR A 78 20.08 -0.09 4.73
N SER A 79 21.17 0.40 4.11
CA SER A 79 21.27 0.54 2.66
C SER A 79 21.73 -0.79 2.04
N GLY A 80 21.31 -1.02 0.79
CA GLY A 80 21.65 -2.24 0.06
C GLY A 80 20.58 -3.34 0.15
N PRO A 81 20.88 -4.53 -0.40
CA PRO A 81 19.92 -5.62 -0.49
C PRO A 81 19.66 -6.25 0.88
N THR A 82 18.39 -6.33 1.26
CA THR A 82 17.92 -7.06 2.45
C THR A 82 16.96 -8.18 2.01
N SER A 83 17.25 -9.41 2.40
CA SER A 83 16.37 -10.56 2.14
C SER A 83 15.43 -10.81 3.31
N GLY A 84 14.19 -11.20 3.01
CA GLY A 84 13.18 -11.53 4.01
C GLY A 84 11.91 -12.05 3.38
N TYR A 85 10.82 -12.07 4.15
CA TYR A 85 9.49 -12.41 3.69
C TYR A 85 8.58 -11.18 3.75
N ALA A 86 7.81 -10.96 2.69
CA ALA A 86 6.76 -9.96 2.68
C ALA A 86 5.39 -10.62 2.64
N CYS A 87 4.46 -10.07 3.42
CA CYS A 87 3.07 -10.49 3.50
C CYS A 87 2.17 -9.28 3.73
N GLY A 88 0.88 -9.46 3.49
CA GLY A 88 -0.09 -8.41 3.82
C GLY A 88 -1.46 -8.59 3.19
N LEU A 89 -2.35 -7.69 3.60
CA LEU A 89 -3.59 -7.37 2.93
C LEU A 89 -3.35 -6.20 1.99
N TRP A 90 -3.76 -6.36 0.73
CA TRP A 90 -3.48 -5.42 -0.34
C TRP A 90 -4.75 -5.08 -1.13
N GLY A 91 -4.92 -3.81 -1.46
CA GLY A 91 -5.96 -3.36 -2.37
C GLY A 91 -5.39 -3.12 -3.76
N PHE A 92 -6.06 -3.62 -4.79
CA PHE A 92 -5.68 -3.40 -6.19
C PHE A 92 -6.86 -2.89 -6.99
N LEU A 93 -6.65 -1.82 -7.75
CA LEU A 93 -7.57 -1.41 -8.81
C LEU A 93 -7.27 -2.23 -10.08
N ALA A 94 -7.42 -3.56 -9.98
CA ALA A 94 -6.81 -4.54 -10.88
C ALA A 94 -7.20 -4.42 -12.38
N GLN A 95 -8.28 -3.72 -12.71
CA GLN A 95 -8.88 -3.77 -14.05
C GLN A 95 -8.97 -2.42 -14.75
N ARG A 96 -8.61 -1.31 -14.09
CA ARG A 96 -8.70 0.02 -14.68
C ARG A 96 -7.69 0.98 -14.09
N ARG A 97 -7.25 1.93 -14.91
CA ARG A 97 -6.56 3.11 -14.38
C ARG A 97 -7.58 3.96 -13.63
N LEU A 98 -7.14 4.60 -12.56
CA LEU A 98 -7.99 5.59 -11.89
C LEU A 98 -8.22 6.76 -12.85
N ALA A 99 -9.48 7.16 -13.04
CA ALA A 99 -9.83 8.22 -13.98
C ALA A 99 -9.22 9.56 -13.55
N PRO A 100 -8.95 10.49 -14.48
CA PRO A 100 -8.60 11.86 -14.11
C PRO A 100 -9.73 12.52 -13.32
N GLY A 101 -9.38 13.28 -12.28
CA GLY A 101 -10.35 13.91 -11.39
C GLY A 101 -9.96 13.86 -9.92
N LYS A 102 -10.88 14.27 -9.05
CA LYS A 102 -10.70 14.16 -7.59
C LYS A 102 -11.26 12.84 -7.10
N HIS A 103 -10.49 12.14 -6.28
CA HIS A 103 -10.87 10.87 -5.68
C HIS A 103 -10.57 10.86 -4.19
N THR A 104 -11.37 10.14 -3.43
CA THR A 104 -11.12 9.86 -2.01
C THR A 104 -10.79 8.40 -1.82
N ILE A 105 -9.77 8.12 -1.02
CA ILE A 105 -9.41 6.74 -0.67
C ILE A 105 -9.29 6.64 0.83
N SER A 106 -9.92 5.62 1.40
CA SER A 106 -9.81 5.30 2.82
C SER A 106 -9.24 3.89 2.95
N ILE A 107 -8.20 3.75 3.75
CA ILE A 107 -7.50 2.49 4.03
C ILE A 107 -7.56 2.27 5.54
N ARG A 108 -8.01 1.09 5.96
CA ARG A 108 -8.08 0.68 7.36
C ARG A 108 -7.55 -0.74 7.49
N GLY A 109 -6.49 -0.92 8.27
CA GLY A 109 -5.88 -2.23 8.48
C GLY A 109 -5.47 -2.44 9.92
N SER A 110 -5.43 -3.70 10.34
CA SER A 110 -4.96 -4.10 11.66
C SER A 110 -4.39 -5.50 11.66
N SER A 111 -3.55 -5.79 12.65
CA SER A 111 -3.05 -7.13 12.97
C SER A 111 -2.65 -7.16 14.45
N GLY A 112 -3.39 -7.88 15.28
CA GLY A 112 -3.23 -7.80 16.74
C GLY A 112 -3.48 -6.36 17.22
N ASP A 113 -2.57 -5.83 18.03
CA ASP A 113 -2.65 -4.45 18.55
C ASP A 113 -2.20 -3.39 17.54
N PHE A 114 -1.57 -3.81 16.45
CA PHE A 114 -1.14 -2.92 15.38
C PHE A 114 -2.33 -2.47 14.54
N HIS A 115 -2.41 -1.17 14.25
CA HIS A 115 -3.45 -0.60 13.40
C HIS A 115 -2.90 0.52 12.52
N THR A 116 -3.45 0.61 11.32
CA THR A 116 -3.15 1.66 10.34
C THR A 116 -4.45 2.25 9.80
N SER A 117 -4.47 3.57 9.65
CA SER A 117 -5.57 4.30 9.03
C SER A 117 -5.01 5.41 8.17
N VAL A 118 -5.37 5.40 6.90
CA VAL A 118 -4.95 6.43 5.95
C VAL A 118 -6.16 6.92 5.18
N ASP A 119 -6.37 8.23 5.16
CA ASP A 119 -7.31 8.86 4.24
C ASP A 119 -6.55 9.73 3.25
N TYR A 120 -6.89 9.59 1.97
CA TYR A 120 -6.31 10.31 0.86
C TYR A 120 -7.35 11.20 0.18
N ASP A 121 -7.00 12.47 0.01
CA ASP A 121 -7.54 13.35 -1.02
C ASP A 121 -6.61 13.27 -2.24
N LEU A 122 -7.01 12.54 -3.29
CA LEU A 122 -6.24 12.43 -4.52
C LEU A 122 -6.74 13.39 -5.59
N THR A 123 -5.79 14.03 -6.28
CA THR A 123 -6.03 14.67 -7.58
C THR A 123 -5.32 13.85 -8.64
N VAL A 124 -6.09 13.22 -9.53
CA VAL A 124 -5.57 12.40 -10.61
C VAL A 124 -5.51 13.23 -11.89
N THR A 125 -4.32 13.38 -12.45
CA THR A 125 -4.12 14.05 -13.74
C THR A 125 -4.21 13.05 -14.88
N THR A 126 -4.44 13.53 -16.10
CA THR A 126 -4.26 12.71 -17.30
C THR A 126 -2.84 12.15 -17.31
N ALA A 127 -2.69 10.89 -17.72
CA ALA A 127 -1.36 10.34 -17.91
C ALA A 127 -0.64 11.19 -18.97
N LYS A 128 0.55 11.71 -18.67
CA LYS A 128 1.39 12.34 -19.68
C LYS A 128 1.65 11.27 -20.75
N ALA A 129 1.37 11.58 -22.02
CA ALA A 129 1.77 10.70 -23.11
C ALA A 129 3.29 10.53 -23.04
N PRO A 130 3.83 9.30 -23.17
CA PRO A 130 5.26 9.15 -23.40
C PRO A 130 5.56 9.87 -24.72
N ASN A 131 6.28 10.99 -24.65
CA ASN A 131 6.71 11.86 -25.76
C ASN A 131 5.78 13.00 -26.21
N SER A 132 5.16 13.76 -25.30
CA SER A 132 4.77 15.15 -25.65
C SER A 132 6.01 16.07 -25.57
N PRO A 133 6.28 16.89 -26.61
CA PRO A 133 7.43 17.80 -26.66
C PRO A 133 7.45 18.81 -25.51
#